data_AF-A0A925PPJ4-F1
#
_entry.id   AF-A0A925PPJ4-F1
#
_cell.length_a   1.000
_cell.length_b   1.000
_cell.length_c   1.000
_cell.angle_alpha   90.00
_cell.angle_beta   90.00
_cell.angle_gamma   90.00
#
_symmetry.space_group_name_H-M   'P 1'
#
loop_
_entity.id
_entity.type
_entity.pdbx_description
1 polymer ?
#
loop_
_entity_poly.entity_id
_entity_poly.type
_entity_poly.pdbx_seq_one_letter_code
_entity_poly.pdbx_strand_id
1 'polypeptide(L)' 'MKKDVKFNHKAHMALSTDCTKCHASNAGGKIEGFGKDFAHKTCKGCHVDMKKGPTSCKECHKK' A
#
# COMPACT_ATOMS: atom_id res chain seq x y z
N MET A 1 -1.72 -12.34 -14.01
CA MET A 1 -1.74 -10.89 -14.33
C MET A 1 -0.71 -10.19 -13.45
N LYS A 2 0.52 -10.01 -13.94
CA LYS A 2 1.61 -9.28 -13.25
C LYS A 2 1.78 -7.94 -13.96
N LYS A 3 0.96 -6.95 -13.62
CA LYS A 3 1.17 -5.57 -14.08
C LYS A 3 1.63 -4.74 -12.91
N ASP A 4 2.45 -3.74 -13.20
CA ASP A 4 2.99 -2.87 -12.17
C ASP A 4 1.87 -2.10 -11.48
N VAL A 5 2.10 -1.81 -10.20
CA VAL A 5 1.20 -1.00 -9.39
C VAL A 5 1.91 0.31 -9.12
N LYS A 6 1.28 1.42 -9.52
CA LYS A 6 1.79 2.75 -9.19
C LYS A 6 1.42 3.09 -7.75
N PHE A 7 2.43 3.26 -6.91
CA PHE A 7 2.25 3.68 -5.52
C PHE A 7 2.68 5.14 -5.34
N ASN A 8 1.75 5.98 -4.89
CA ASN A 8 2.03 7.39 -4.60
C ASN A 8 2.24 7.58 -3.09
N HIS A 9 3.50 7.53 -2.64
CA HIS A 9 3.86 7.66 -1.23
C HIS A 9 3.36 8.97 -0.61
N LYS A 10 3.47 10.10 -1.35
CA LYS A 10 3.04 11.43 -0.87
C LYS A 10 1.55 11.49 -0.54
N ALA A 11 0.70 10.86 -1.36
CA ALA A 11 -0.73 10.80 -1.11
C ALA A 11 -1.06 10.02 0.17
N HIS A 12 -0.31 8.95 0.48
CA HIS A 12 -0.54 8.15 1.68
C HIS A 12 -0.05 8.87 2.94
N MET A 13 1.09 9.56 2.89
CA MET A 13 1.58 10.38 4.00
C MET A 13 0.62 11.52 4.37
N ALA A 14 -0.11 12.07 3.39
CA ALA A 14 -1.14 13.08 3.64
C ALA A 14 -2.39 12.52 4.34
N LEU A 15 -2.62 11.20 4.25
CA LEU A 15 -3.75 10.51 4.87
C LEU A 15 -3.40 9.91 6.24
N SER A 16 -2.13 9.58 6.47
CA SER A 16 -1.64 8.98 7.71
C SER A 16 -0.22 9.43 7.98
N THR A 17 0.00 10.08 9.12
CA THR A 17 1.33 10.45 9.64
C THR A 17 2.04 9.28 10.33
N ASP A 18 1.32 8.18 10.56
CA ASP A 18 1.88 6.97 11.13
C ASP A 18 2.59 6.13 10.05
N CYS A 19 3.90 6.27 9.99
CA CYS A 19 4.78 5.54 9.09
C CYS A 19 4.85 4.04 9.41
N THR A 20 4.57 3.66 10.67
CA THR A 20 4.69 2.26 11.14
C THR A 20 3.60 1.35 10.59
N LYS A 21 2.54 1.93 10.02
CA LYS A 21 1.50 1.17 9.30
C LYS A 21 2.05 0.41 8.09
N CYS A 22 3.15 0.87 7.51
CA CYS A 22 3.77 0.27 6.34
C CYS A 22 5.23 -0.13 6.60
N HIS A 23 5.96 0.67 7.37
CA HIS A 23 7.37 0.46 7.66
C HIS A 23 7.58 -0.15 9.03
N ALA A 24 8.72 -0.82 9.24
CA ALA A 24 9.10 -1.34 10.55
C ALA A 24 9.36 -0.24 11.60
N SER A 25 9.68 0.99 11.16
CA SER A 25 9.91 2.14 12.04
C SER A 25 9.51 3.47 11.40
N ASN A 26 9.44 4.51 12.22
CA ASN A 26 9.17 5.88 11.77
C ASN A 26 10.28 6.49 10.90
N ALA A 27 11.48 5.90 10.89
CA ALA A 27 12.53 6.29 9.96
C ALA A 27 12.21 5.92 8.50
N GLY A 28 11.20 5.08 8.27
CA GLY A 28 10.87 4.55 6.96
C GLY A 28 11.88 3.51 6.49
N GLY A 29 12.08 3.42 5.18
CA GLY A 29 13.08 2.53 4.56
C GLY A 29 12.46 1.41 3.73
N LYS A 30 13.30 0.47 3.29
CA LYS A 30 12.82 -0.71 2.54
C LYS A 30 11.97 -1.58 3.47
N ILE A 31 10.84 -2.04 2.96
CA ILE A 31 10.01 -3.01 3.66
C ILE A 31 10.59 -4.39 3.36
N GLU A 32 11.16 -5.05 4.37
CA GLU A 32 11.65 -6.42 4.23
C GLU A 32 10.50 -7.38 3.89
N GLY A 33 10.71 -8.27 2.94
CA GLY A 33 9.66 -9.18 2.47
C GLY A 33 8.54 -8.48 1.69
N PHE A 34 8.74 -7.27 1.19
CA PHE A 34 7.76 -6.61 0.33
C PHE A 34 7.48 -7.46 -0.92
N GLY A 35 6.23 -7.88 -1.07
CA GLY A 35 5.78 -8.76 -2.14
C GLY A 35 4.27 -8.85 -2.21
N LYS A 36 3.76 -9.80 -3.01
CA LYS A 36 2.34 -10.03 -3.24
C LYS A 36 1.54 -10.10 -1.93
N ASP A 37 1.98 -10.92 -0.99
CA ASP A 37 1.20 -11.22 0.21
C ASP A 37 1.17 -10.03 1.16
N PHE A 38 2.30 -9.33 1.30
CA PHE A 38 2.35 -8.06 2.02
C PHE A 38 1.44 -7.01 1.36
N ALA A 39 1.56 -6.78 0.06
CA ALA A 39 0.78 -5.74 -0.63
C ALA A 39 -0.73 -6.03 -0.62
N HIS A 40 -1.14 -7.28 -0.84
CA HIS A 40 -2.56 -7.65 -0.79
C HIS A 40 -3.12 -7.68 0.63
N LYS A 41 -2.29 -7.87 1.67
CA LYS A 41 -2.73 -7.76 3.06
C LYS A 41 -2.78 -6.31 3.50
N THR A 42 -1.68 -5.58 3.36
CA THR A 42 -1.50 -4.22 3.90
C THR A 42 -2.21 -3.17 3.07
N CYS A 43 -1.96 -3.13 1.74
CA CYS A 43 -2.53 -2.08 0.89
C CYS A 43 -4.05 -2.25 0.74
N LYS A 44 -4.48 -3.45 0.32
CA LYS A 44 -5.91 -3.74 0.14
C LYS A 44 -6.66 -3.72 1.48
N GLY A 45 -6.08 -4.28 2.54
CA GLY A 45 -6.70 -4.30 3.87
C GLY A 45 -7.02 -2.89 4.36
N CYS A 46 -6.03 -2.01 4.35
CA CYS A 46 -6.22 -0.60 4.72
C CYS A 46 -7.29 0.08 3.85
N HIS A 47 -7.30 -0.14 2.52
CA HIS A 47 -8.31 0.45 1.66
C HIS A 47 -9.74 -0.05 1.93
N VAL A 48 -9.88 -1.33 2.31
CA VAL A 48 -11.16 -1.91 2.73
C VAL A 48 -11.60 -1.31 4.06
N ASP A 49 -10.71 -1.28 5.05
CA ASP A 49 -11.01 -0.80 6.41
C ASP A 49 -11.37 0.69 6.41
N MET A 50 -10.60 1.50 5.67
CA MET A 50 -10.86 2.93 5.51
C MET A 50 -11.97 3.25 4.51
N LYS A 51 -12.50 2.22 3.81
CA LYS A 51 -13.43 2.37 2.68
C LYS A 51 -12.97 3.43 1.66
N LYS A 52 -11.66 3.53 1.47
CA LYS A 52 -11.00 4.55 0.64
C LYS A 52 -9.83 3.92 -0.10
N GLY A 53 -9.79 4.14 -1.42
CA GLY A 53 -8.74 3.63 -2.29
C GLY A 53 -9.15 2.36 -3.03
N PRO A 54 -8.31 1.89 -3.97
CA PRO A 54 -8.62 0.78 -4.85
C PRO A 54 -8.62 -0.57 -4.10
N THR A 55 -9.65 -1.39 -4.33
CA THR A 55 -9.77 -2.72 -3.71
C THR A 55 -9.87 -3.85 -4.74
N SER A 56 -10.15 -3.54 -6.00
CA SER A 56 -10.20 -4.52 -7.07
C SER A 56 -8.86 -4.69 -7.79
N CYS A 57 -8.66 -5.87 -8.39
CA CYS A 57 -7.41 -6.23 -9.05
C CYS A 57 -7.01 -5.23 -10.15
N LYS A 58 -7.98 -4.76 -10.95
CA LYS A 58 -7.72 -3.88 -12.10
C LYS A 58 -7.47 -2.43 -11.70
N GLU A 59 -7.92 -2.02 -10.52
CA GLU A 59 -7.71 -0.65 -10.04
C GLU A 59 -6.29 -0.43 -9.53
N CYS A 60 -5.66 -1.46 -8.96
CA CYS A 60 -4.24 -1.44 -8.57
C CYS A 60 -3.33 -1.79 -9.76
N HIS A 61 -3.62 -2.88 -10.49
CA HIS A 61 -2.80 -3.38 -11.60
C HIS A 61 -3.20 -2.75 -12.94
N LYS A 62 -3.14 -1.42 -13.01
CA LYS A 62 -3.43 -0.64 -14.22
C LYS A 62 -2.29 -0.79 -15.24
N LYS A 63 -2.66 -0.78 -16.53
CA LYS A 63 -1.72 -0.80 -17.65
C LYS A 63 -1.14 0.60 -17.87
#